data_AF-X1E2D6-F1
#
_entry.id   AF-X1E2D6-F1
#
_cell.length_a   1.000
_cell.length_b   1.000
_cell.length_c   1.000
_cell.angle_alpha   90.00
_cell.angle_beta   90.00
_cell.angle_gamma   90.00
#
_symmetry.space_group_name_H-M   'P 1'
#
loop_
_entity.id
_entity.type
_entity.pdbx_description
1 polymer ?
#
loop_
_entity_poly.entity_id
_entity_poly.type
_entity_poly.pdbx_seq_one_letter_code
_entity_poly.pdbx_strand_id
1 'polypeptide(L)'
;MSLQFTIYFSFLLFLLGLFGILYFKNYMSHLLSLQLIIISGGINFLGFSKFLYQETIWYKIFIFIGIISIYLLVFLILFYGYSRLNDIYKEIELEDYRLFKIDKSDWWGDDHS
;
A
#
# COMPACT_ATOMS: atom_id res chain seq x y z
N MET A 1 -2.25 28.48 -2.48
CA MET A 1 -3.15 27.37 -2.86
C MET A 1 -4.58 27.76 -2.55
N SER A 2 -5.51 27.56 -3.50
CA SER A 2 -6.94 27.77 -3.25
C SER A 2 -7.52 26.60 -2.46
N LEU A 3 -8.53 26.86 -1.62
CA LEU A 3 -9.28 25.82 -0.89
C LEU A 3 -9.83 24.76 -1.85
N GLN A 4 -10.35 25.19 -3.01
CA GLN A 4 -10.87 24.30 -4.05
C GLN A 4 -9.83 23.28 -4.50
N PHE A 5 -8.57 23.69 -4.70
CA PHE A 5 -7.51 22.76 -5.09
C PHE A 5 -7.28 21.70 -4.01
N THR A 6 -7.19 22.09 -2.73
CA THR A 6 -7.00 21.15 -1.62
C THR A 6 -8.16 20.15 -1.50
N ILE A 7 -9.39 20.61 -1.74
CA ILE A 7 -10.58 19.74 -1.73
C ILE A 7 -10.54 18.74 -2.88
N TYR A 8 -10.29 19.20 -4.12
CA TYR A 8 -10.23 18.29 -5.26
C TYR A 8 -9.08 17.30 -5.17
N PHE A 9 -7.92 17.75 -4.68
CA PHE A 9 -6.76 16.88 -4.48
C PHE A 9 -7.04 15.81 -3.43
N SER A 10 -7.53 16.21 -2.24
CA SER A 10 -7.90 15.24 -1.20
C SER A 10 -8.97 14.26 -1.70
N PHE A 11 -9.99 14.75 -2.42
CA PHE A 11 -11.03 13.89 -2.99
C PHE A 11 -10.49 12.86 -3.98
N LEU A 12 -9.53 13.24 -4.85
CA LEU A 12 -8.89 12.31 -5.77
C LEU A 12 -8.11 11.22 -5.00
N LEU A 13 -7.35 11.59 -3.98
CA LEU A 13 -6.65 10.62 -3.12
C LEU A 13 -7.62 9.67 -2.40
N PHE A 14 -8.76 10.19 -1.95
CA PHE A 14 -9.80 9.38 -1.31
C PHE A 14 -10.35 8.33 -2.28
N LEU A 15 -10.69 8.74 -3.51
CA LEU A 15 -11.17 7.83 -4.55
C LEU A 15 -10.13 6.77 -4.91
N LEU A 16 -8.84 7.13 -4.96
CA LEU A 16 -7.77 6.18 -5.25
C LEU A 16 -7.61 5.15 -4.12
N GLY A 17 -7.73 5.56 -2.86
CA GLY A 17 -7.78 4.64 -1.73
C GLY A 17 -9.04 3.75 -1.74
N LEU A 18 -10.20 4.30 -2.08
CA LEU A 18 -11.45 3.54 -2.18
C LEU A 18 -11.38 2.49 -3.31
N PHE A 19 -10.83 2.88 -4.46
CA PHE A 19 -10.54 1.97 -5.57
C PHE A 19 -9.60 0.85 -5.11
N GLY A 20 -8.51 1.18 -4.42
CA GLY A 20 -7.58 0.16 -3.94
C GLY A 20 -8.22 -0.87 -2.99
N ILE A 21 -9.16 -0.47 -2.13
CA ILE A 21 -9.90 -1.40 -1.26
C ILE A 21 -10.82 -2.33 -2.06
N LEU A 22 -11.45 -1.85 -3.13
CA LEU A 22 -12.43 -2.65 -3.88
C LEU A 22 -11.78 -3.64 -4.86
N TYR A 23 -10.64 -3.27 -5.45
CA TYR A 23 -10.07 -4.01 -6.58
C TYR A 23 -8.87 -4.89 -6.23
N PHE A 24 -8.14 -4.59 -5.14
CA PHE A 24 -7.03 -5.45 -4.75
C PHE A 24 -7.49 -6.69 -4.00
N LYS A 25 -6.80 -7.82 -4.21
CA LYS A 25 -7.07 -9.08 -3.49
C LYS A 25 -6.20 -9.25 -2.25
N ASN A 26 -5.06 -8.57 -2.19
CA ASN A 26 -4.06 -8.77 -1.15
C ASN A 26 -4.34 -7.89 0.07
N TYR A 27 -4.31 -8.47 1.27
CA TYR A 27 -4.54 -7.72 2.52
C TYR A 27 -3.60 -6.51 2.68
N MET A 28 -2.32 -6.65 2.32
CA MET A 28 -1.36 -5.54 2.38
C MET A 28 -1.74 -4.38 1.45
N SER A 29 -2.27 -4.68 0.26
CA SER A 29 -2.76 -3.65 -0.67
C SER A 29 -4.00 -2.94 -0.13
N HIS A 30 -4.88 -3.64 0.61
CA HIS A 30 -5.99 -3.00 1.32
C HIS A 30 -5.49 -2.05 2.40
N LEU A 31 -4.48 -2.44 3.18
CA LEU A 31 -3.88 -1.57 4.21
C LEU A 31 -3.26 -0.30 3.61
N LEU A 32 -2.52 -0.42 2.51
CA LEU A 32 -1.99 0.74 1.77
C LEU A 32 -3.10 1.69 1.31
N SER A 33 -4.20 1.12 0.84
CA SER A 33 -5.36 1.86 0.35
C SER A 33 -6.11 2.58 1.47
N LEU A 34 -6.25 1.93 2.64
CA LEU A 34 -6.78 2.54 3.86
C LEU A 34 -5.90 3.72 4.31
N GLN A 35 -4.59 3.57 4.20
CA GLN A 35 -3.66 4.64 4.54
C GLN A 35 -3.81 5.87 3.64
N LEU A 36 -4.06 5.68 2.34
CA LEU A 36 -4.37 6.78 1.42
C LEU A 36 -5.66 7.52 1.80
N ILE A 37 -6.67 6.79 2.29
CA ILE A 37 -7.93 7.39 2.79
C ILE A 37 -7.66 8.26 4.02
N ILE A 38 -6.86 7.76 4.98
CA ILE A 38 -6.51 8.53 6.19
C ILE A 38 -5.76 9.81 5.81
N ILE A 39 -4.77 9.72 4.92
CA ILE A 39 -3.99 10.87 4.45
C ILE A 39 -4.87 11.89 3.74
N SER A 40 -5.78 11.42 2.87
CA SER A 40 -6.75 12.28 2.21
C SER A 40 -7.60 13.07 3.20
N GLY A 41 -8.17 12.38 4.20
CA GLY A 41 -8.97 13.00 5.26
C GLY A 41 -8.18 14.05 6.04
N GLY A 42 -6.91 13.75 6.35
CA GLY A 42 -6.00 14.68 7.00
C GLY A 42 -5.75 15.95 6.17
N ILE A 43 -5.48 15.81 4.87
CA ILE A 43 -5.27 16.94 3.95
C ILE A 43 -6.53 17.80 3.85
N ASN A 44 -7.70 17.17 3.73
CA ASN A 44 -8.98 17.85 3.65
C ASN A 44 -9.22 18.69 4.92
N PHE A 45 -9.05 18.07 6.10
CA PHE A 45 -9.22 18.75 7.38
C PHE A 45 -8.25 19.90 7.58
N LEU A 46 -6.95 19.70 7.25
CA LEU A 46 -5.96 20.77 7.32
C LEU A 46 -6.29 21.94 6.37
N GLY A 47 -6.81 21.63 5.18
CA GLY A 47 -7.30 22.64 4.24
C GLY A 47 -8.42 23.50 4.81
N PHE A 48 -9.44 22.89 5.40
CA PHE A 48 -10.54 23.61 6.05
C PHE A 48 -10.10 24.33 7.32
N SER A 49 -9.26 23.70 8.15
CA SER A 49 -8.75 24.30 9.39
C SER A 49 -7.99 25.60 9.12
N LYS A 50 -7.12 25.59 8.11
CA LYS A 50 -6.39 26.78 7.67
C LYS A 50 -7.31 27.89 7.16
N PHE A 51 -8.38 27.53 6.44
CA PHE A 51 -9.26 28.51 5.80
C PHE A 51 -10.31 29.11 6.75
N LEU A 52 -10.93 28.29 7.62
CA LEU A 52 -11.99 28.73 8.52
C LEU A 52 -11.48 29.20 9.89
N TYR A 53 -10.43 28.56 10.43
CA TYR A 53 -10.11 28.68 11.86
C TYR A 53 -8.75 29.32 12.15
N GLN A 54 -8.02 29.81 11.13
CA GLN A 54 -6.79 30.60 11.28
C GLN A 54 -5.85 30.11 12.40
N GLU A 55 -5.40 28.86 12.31
CA GLU A 55 -4.35 28.28 13.17
C GLU A 55 -4.75 27.99 14.65
N THR A 56 -5.85 27.29 14.88
CA THR A 56 -6.22 26.72 16.21
C THR A 56 -5.42 25.48 16.61
N ILE A 57 -5.33 25.15 17.91
CA ILE A 57 -4.60 23.96 18.42
C ILE A 57 -4.86 22.64 17.64
N TRP A 58 -6.06 22.52 17.06
CA TRP A 58 -6.49 21.41 16.19
C TRP A 58 -5.59 21.20 14.97
N TYR A 59 -5.02 22.24 14.37
CA TYR A 59 -4.11 22.06 13.24
C TYR A 59 -2.85 21.27 13.66
N LYS A 60 -2.31 21.54 14.86
CA LYS A 60 -1.08 20.88 15.36
C LYS A 60 -1.31 19.39 15.58
N ILE A 61 -2.45 19.04 16.16
CA ILE A 61 -2.85 17.65 16.41
C ILE A 61 -3.01 16.91 15.08
N PHE A 62 -3.65 17.53 14.08
CA PHE A 62 -3.83 16.92 12.77
C PHE A 62 -2.53 16.79 11.97
N ILE A 63 -1.61 17.75 12.07
CA ILE A 63 -0.26 17.60 11.49
C ILE A 63 0.46 16.42 12.14
N PHE A 64 0.39 16.28 13.47
CA PHE A 64 1.03 15.17 14.18
C PHE A 64 0.46 13.81 13.75
N ILE A 65 -0.87 13.68 13.66
CA ILE A 65 -1.54 12.48 13.13
C ILE A 65 -1.13 12.23 11.68
N GLY A 66 -1.04 13.28 10.86
CA GLY A 66 -0.58 13.19 9.46
C GLY A 66 0.85 12.64 9.35
N ILE A 67 1.76 13.09 10.21
CA ILE A 67 3.15 12.59 10.24
C ILE A 67 3.17 11.11 10.59
N ILE A 68 2.48 10.69 11.65
CA ILE A 68 2.36 9.26 12.03
C ILE A 68 1.80 8.44 10.88
N SER A 69 0.79 8.98 10.19
CA SER A 69 0.18 8.33 9.03
C SER A 69 1.19 8.16 7.89
N ILE A 70 2.02 9.17 7.59
CA ILE A 70 3.06 9.05 6.56
C ILE A 70 4.10 7.99 6.95
N TYR A 71 4.52 7.93 8.21
CA TYR A 71 5.45 6.89 8.68
C TYR A 71 4.88 5.48 8.50
N LEU A 72 3.60 5.28 8.83
CA LEU A 72 2.93 3.98 8.66
C LEU A 72 2.80 3.62 7.17
N LEU A 73 2.56 4.59 6.28
CA LEU A 73 2.55 4.37 4.83
C LEU A 73 3.91 3.87 4.33
N VAL A 74 5.00 4.56 4.71
CA VAL A 74 6.36 4.16 4.31
C VAL A 74 6.67 2.75 4.82
N PHE A 75 6.32 2.46 6.08
CA PHE A 75 6.46 1.12 6.66
C PHE A 75 5.70 0.06 5.84
N LEU A 76 4.44 0.31 5.48
CA LEU A 76 3.65 -0.62 4.67
C LEU A 76 4.25 -0.85 3.29
N ILE A 77 4.77 0.19 2.63
CA ILE A 77 5.39 0.07 1.31
C ILE A 77 6.66 -0.78 1.39
N LEU A 78 7.53 -0.50 2.36
CA LEU A 78 8.75 -1.28 2.59
C LEU A 78 8.43 -2.72 2.94
N PHE A 79 7.46 -2.94 3.81
CA PHE A 79 7.02 -4.27 4.20
C PHE A 79 6.44 -5.05 3.01
N TYR A 80 5.57 -4.42 2.21
CA TYR A 80 5.01 -5.03 1.01
C TYR A 80 6.10 -5.41 0.00
N GLY A 81 7.08 -4.53 -0.23
CA GLY A 81 8.23 -4.81 -1.08
C GLY A 81 9.07 -5.99 -0.56
N TYR A 82 9.36 -6.00 0.75
CA TYR A 82 10.09 -7.09 1.39
C TYR A 82 9.35 -8.42 1.27
N SER A 83 8.04 -8.46 1.59
CA SER A 83 7.24 -9.67 1.47
C SER A 83 7.22 -10.20 0.04
N ARG A 84 7.08 -9.30 -0.95
CA ARG A 84 7.06 -9.69 -2.36
C ARG A 84 8.39 -10.27 -2.82
N LEU A 85 9.52 -9.71 -2.38
CA LEU A 85 10.84 -10.26 -2.69
C LEU A 85 11.03 -11.62 -2.02
N ASN A 86 10.64 -11.76 -0.75
CA ASN A 86 10.79 -13.01 -0.01
C ASN A 86 9.98 -14.16 -0.62
N ASP A 87 8.77 -13.88 -1.11
CA ASP A 87 7.97 -14.87 -1.85
C ASP A 87 8.71 -15.35 -3.11
N ILE A 88 9.34 -14.44 -3.86
CA ILE A 88 10.11 -14.78 -5.08
C ILE A 88 11.35 -15.61 -4.73
N TYR A 89 12.11 -15.23 -3.70
CA TYR A 89 13.28 -16.00 -3.28
C TYR A 89 12.91 -17.43 -2.85
N LYS A 90 11.80 -17.58 -2.14
CA LYS A 90 11.29 -18.90 -1.74
C LYS A 90 10.86 -19.74 -2.93
N GLU A 91 10.28 -19.13 -3.96
CA GLU A 91 9.90 -19.82 -5.19
C GLU A 91 11.13 -20.32 -5.96
N ILE A 92 12.18 -19.51 -6.09
CA ILE A 92 13.46 -19.89 -6.72
C ILE A 92 14.15 -21.03 -5.95
N GLU A 93 14.21 -20.96 -4.61
CA GLU A 93 14.82 -22.02 -3.79
C GLU A 93 14.07 -23.35 -3.91
N LEU A 94 12.73 -23.31 -3.99
CA LEU A 94 11.90 -24.49 -4.23
C LEU A 94 12.07 -25.05 -5.64
N GLU A 95 12.22 -24.20 -6.64
CA GLU A 95 12.48 -24.60 -8.03
C GLU A 95 13.86 -25.24 -8.17
N ASP A 96 14.91 -24.66 -7.58
CA ASP A 96 16.24 -25.26 -7.51
C ASP A 96 16.18 -26.63 -6.83
N TYR A 97 15.50 -26.76 -5.69
CA TYR A 97 15.35 -28.07 -5.02
C TYR A 97 14.63 -29.10 -5.90
N ARG A 98 13.64 -28.69 -6.70
CA ARG A 98 12.97 -29.57 -7.67
C ARG A 98 13.90 -29.96 -8.83
N LEU A 99 14.71 -29.04 -9.35
CA LEU A 99 15.67 -29.31 -10.42
C LEU A 99 16.72 -30.36 -10.01
N PHE A 100 17.12 -30.38 -8.74
CA PHE A 100 18.06 -31.37 -8.21
C PHE A 100 17.38 -32.66 -7.73
N LYS A 101 16.04 -32.69 -7.67
CA LYS A 101 15.28 -33.90 -7.36
C LYS A 101 14.98 -34.65 -8.66
N ILE A 102 15.98 -35.36 -9.19
CA ILE A 102 15.83 -36.24 -10.34
C ILE A 102 14.94 -37.42 -9.91
N ASP A 103 13.70 -37.45 -10.38
CA ASP A 103 12.80 -38.57 -10.14
C ASP A 103 13.07 -39.68 -11.16
N LYS A 104 12.84 -40.95 -10.77
CA LYS A 104 13.21 -42.09 -11.62
C LYS A 104 12.47 -42.08 -12.97
N SER A 105 11.30 -41.44 -13.02
CA SER A 105 10.50 -41.24 -14.24
C SER A 105 11.16 -40.32 -15.28
N ASP A 106 11.95 -39.32 -14.84
CA ASP A 106 12.60 -38.37 -15.76
C ASP A 106 13.74 -39.02 -16.56
N TRP A 107 14.28 -40.14 -16.07
CA TRP A 107 15.29 -40.92 -16.79
C TRP A 107 14.66 -41.72 -17.94
N TRP A 108 13.44 -42.24 -17.76
CA TRP A 108 12.88 -43.21 -18.70
C TRP A 108 12.14 -42.61 -19.89
N GLY A 109 12.00 -41.28 -19.97
CA GLY A 109 11.44 -40.61 -21.14
C GLY A 109 10.14 -41.25 -21.59
N ASP A 110 9.23 -41.51 -20.63
CA ASP A 110 7.90 -42.01 -20.93
C ASP A 110 7.05 -40.85 -21.49
N ASP A 111 7.44 -40.42 -22.68
CA ASP A 111 6.65 -39.66 -23.63
C ASP A 111 5.59 -40.61 -24.17
N HIS A 112 4.61 -40.97 -23.34
CA HIS A 112 3.51 -41.81 -23.77
C HIS A 112 2.63 -41.04 -24.76
N SER A 113 2.63 -41.57 -25.98
CA SER A 113 1.74 -41.33 -27.13
C SER A 113 0.25 -41.26 -26.79
#